data_AF-A0A8R1I7M0-F1
#
_entry.id   AF-A0A8R1I7M0-F1
#
_cell.length_a   1.000
_cell.length_b   1.000
_cell.length_c   1.000
_cell.angle_alpha   90.00
_cell.angle_beta   90.00
_cell.angle_gamma   90.00
#
_symmetry.space_group_name_H-M   'P 1'
#
loop_
_entity.id
_entity.type
_entity.pdbx_description
1 polymer ?
#
loop_
_entity_poly.entity_id
_entity_poly.type
_entity_poly.pdbx_seq_one_letter_code
_entity_poly.pdbx_strand_id
1 'polypeptide(L)'
;MQTDTLPVDSSDDVPPPRVIAPHVDASVDVNEDGVLDIDEIRYAAFVHHGLSASVVEDMFKQVDTNHDNVLDAREFDAIRMLVLEKAENAALRYLQNVDTDRDGLLSLQEAQSYLLREYGIGFHDVARLWKLVPAEMNERMNSTLFSKLRRRVRGMTIRLARQMMKISDLNGDGHISVDEAQAIAFEQEGIGAGDVASMVGSVDENMDGELNAPEFADFERIVRARALENSKKAMRVVDADNSGTLTLDEAKRVAFEHYGFDEKTLAPFFGQADENEDGQLDTVEFAGFRSVIRARSVRDAIEKLKKIDTNKDGLVSTAEAIDSTKKEDDMDAEEALALFNIADQNKSGKLDKVELADFNRLVRLSSIKFATDHFKEFDLDGNDVVTFDEIALLIEQKYGIPVQQIRKFFEQIDVDNSGDLNPAEIVDFRHLIRSHVAQHRQDKPTTSTVKTTITTTTTPEAPPTTTTIATTTAIRTTTGKIANDVIAQDIAPFSTAEATTTTTTTTTTVPPTTTTTITTTTKQRPRPKSHAPSRTTKPPTQRSEIVAEEVIYEDENGNPMSTKQRKSVKSDDVSYEEVIEYVDEN
;
A
#
# COMPACT_ATOMS: atom_id res chain seq x y z
N MET A 1 70.45 28.49 62.72
CA MET A 1 69.14 27.84 62.46
C MET A 1 68.69 28.32 61.11
N GLN A 2 68.69 27.42 60.12
CA GLN A 2 68.17 27.62 58.77
C GLN A 2 66.66 27.84 58.82
N THR A 3 66.16 28.75 57.99
CA THR A 3 64.88 28.60 57.28
C THR A 3 65.00 29.35 55.96
N ASP A 4 65.24 28.58 54.90
CA ASP A 4 65.22 29.01 53.51
C ASP A 4 63.81 29.44 53.10
N THR A 5 63.75 30.59 52.45
CA THR A 5 62.62 31.07 51.65
C THR A 5 62.51 30.25 50.36
N LEU A 6 61.41 29.52 50.19
CA LEU A 6 61.00 28.94 48.91
C LEU A 6 60.25 29.99 48.07
N PRO A 7 60.55 30.14 46.76
CA PRO A 7 59.78 30.99 45.88
C PRO A 7 58.48 30.31 45.45
N VAL A 8 57.46 31.14 45.23
CA VAL A 8 56.19 30.78 44.59
C VAL A 8 56.47 30.53 43.12
N ASP A 9 56.38 29.28 42.68
CA ASP A 9 56.42 28.91 41.27
C ASP A 9 54.99 28.92 40.73
N SER A 10 54.65 29.98 40.01
CA SER A 10 53.45 30.07 39.19
C SER A 10 53.73 29.40 37.85
N SER A 11 53.62 28.07 37.81
CA SER A 11 53.54 27.32 36.57
C SER A 11 52.08 27.21 36.16
N ASP A 12 51.57 28.21 35.43
CA ASP A 12 50.52 27.99 34.43
C ASP A 12 51.10 27.05 33.38
N ASP A 13 51.09 25.75 33.69
CA ASP A 13 51.53 24.69 32.79
C ASP A 13 50.37 24.48 31.80
N VAL A 14 50.27 25.38 30.82
CA VAL A 14 49.50 25.11 29.61
C VAL A 14 50.15 23.86 28.99
N PRO A 15 49.43 22.73 28.90
CA PRO A 15 50.00 21.52 28.34
C PRO A 15 50.52 21.84 26.93
N PRO A 16 51.69 21.34 26.53
CA PRO A 16 52.25 21.63 25.23
C PRO A 16 51.24 21.25 24.13
N PRO A 17 51.06 22.07 23.08
CA PRO A 17 50.18 21.71 21.98
C PRO A 17 50.65 20.38 21.40
N ARG A 18 49.77 19.38 21.46
CA ARG A 18 50.07 18.02 21.02
C ARG A 18 50.44 18.05 19.54
N VAL A 19 51.55 17.39 19.22
CA VAL A 19 51.83 16.95 17.85
C VAL A 19 50.82 15.83 17.58
N ILE A 20 49.78 16.14 16.80
CA ILE A 20 48.76 15.20 16.33
C ILE A 20 49.50 14.05 15.63
N ALA A 21 49.51 12.87 16.25
CA ALA A 21 50.10 11.67 15.67
C ALA A 21 49.24 11.21 14.48
N PRO A 22 49.84 10.61 13.44
CA PRO A 22 49.24 10.59 12.12
C PRO A 22 48.15 9.52 12.01
N HIS A 23 47.09 9.90 11.30
CA HIS A 23 45.94 9.09 10.89
C HIS A 23 44.90 8.84 11.98
N VAL A 24 44.18 9.91 12.29
CA VAL A 24 42.77 9.82 12.66
C VAL A 24 42.02 9.09 11.53
N ASP A 25 41.07 8.22 11.87
CA ASP A 25 40.30 7.45 10.89
C ASP A 25 39.44 8.41 10.05
N ALA A 26 39.86 8.67 8.81
CA ALA A 26 39.20 9.59 7.89
C ALA A 26 37.77 9.18 7.52
N SER A 27 37.34 7.96 7.89
CA SER A 27 35.94 7.54 7.73
C SER A 27 35.02 8.05 8.84
N VAL A 28 35.59 8.52 9.95
CA VAL A 28 34.85 9.00 11.13
C VAL A 28 35.00 10.51 11.31
N ASP A 29 36.14 11.08 10.95
CA ASP A 29 36.37 12.53 10.86
C ASP A 29 35.56 13.09 9.67
N VAL A 30 34.35 13.60 9.94
CA VAL A 30 33.38 14.01 8.91
C VAL A 30 33.68 15.44 8.44
N ASN A 31 34.19 16.29 9.33
CA ASN A 31 34.47 17.69 9.03
C ASN A 31 35.91 17.92 8.51
N GLU A 32 36.73 16.87 8.46
CA GLU A 32 38.13 16.83 8.02
C GLU A 32 39.04 17.79 8.81
N ASP A 33 38.71 18.06 10.07
CA ASP A 33 39.49 18.96 10.94
C ASP A 33 40.68 18.27 11.63
N GLY A 34 40.78 16.94 11.49
CA GLY A 34 41.87 16.13 12.01
C GLY A 34 41.75 15.83 13.50
N VAL A 35 40.59 16.06 14.12
CA VAL A 35 40.24 15.59 15.46
C VAL A 35 38.99 14.70 15.42
N LEU A 36 38.74 13.93 16.47
CA LEU A 36 37.49 13.16 16.62
C LEU A 36 36.73 13.67 17.82
N ASP A 37 35.68 14.44 17.56
CA ASP A 37 34.80 14.94 18.62
C ASP A 37 33.69 13.93 18.96
N ILE A 38 32.93 14.24 20.00
CA ILE A 38 31.83 13.38 20.45
C ILE A 38 30.72 13.23 19.41
N ASP A 39 30.43 14.26 18.62
CA ASP A 39 29.33 14.27 17.66
C ASP A 39 29.67 13.40 16.44
N GLU A 40 30.93 13.41 15.99
CA GLU A 40 31.44 12.51 14.95
C GLU A 40 31.39 11.04 15.38
N ILE A 41 31.79 10.75 16.62
CA ILE A 41 31.70 9.39 17.19
C ILE A 41 30.24 8.96 17.33
N ARG A 42 29.36 9.85 17.80
CA ARG A 42 27.90 9.58 17.90
C ARG A 42 27.34 9.27 16.52
N TYR A 43 27.64 10.10 15.52
CA TYR A 43 27.19 9.90 14.16
C TYR A 43 27.71 8.58 13.57
N ALA A 44 29.01 8.28 13.68
CA ALA A 44 29.58 7.03 13.16
C ALA A 44 29.00 5.78 13.85
N ALA A 45 28.86 5.81 15.17
CA ALA A 45 28.25 4.72 15.93
C ALA A 45 26.76 4.54 15.61
N PHE A 46 26.04 5.64 15.41
CA PHE A 46 24.66 5.60 14.95
C PHE A 46 24.56 5.04 13.53
N VAL A 47 25.34 5.54 12.57
CA VAL A 47 25.34 5.09 11.17
C VAL A 47 25.70 3.62 11.02
N HIS A 48 26.73 3.14 11.73
CA HIS A 48 27.21 1.77 11.54
C HIS A 48 26.55 0.74 12.46
N HIS A 49 26.11 1.14 13.66
CA HIS A 49 25.66 0.21 14.68
C HIS A 49 24.28 0.53 15.25
N GLY A 50 23.70 1.69 14.92
CA GLY A 50 22.39 2.13 15.44
C GLY A 50 22.42 2.32 16.95
N LEU A 51 23.56 2.75 17.50
CA LEU A 51 23.69 3.10 18.91
C LEU A 51 23.18 4.52 19.12
N SER A 52 22.34 4.71 20.14
CA SER A 52 21.81 6.04 20.48
C SER A 52 22.91 6.96 21.02
N ALA A 53 22.70 8.25 20.86
CA ALA A 53 23.62 9.28 21.33
C ALA A 53 24.05 9.10 22.80
N SER A 54 23.10 8.85 23.68
CA SER A 54 23.31 8.69 25.12
C SER A 54 24.22 7.50 25.47
N VAL A 55 24.08 6.39 24.74
CA VAL A 55 24.90 5.18 24.94
C VAL A 55 26.35 5.46 24.55
N VAL A 56 26.55 6.25 23.50
CA VAL A 56 27.89 6.62 23.02
C VAL A 56 28.54 7.64 23.95
N GLU A 57 27.78 8.61 24.46
CA GLU A 57 28.28 9.61 25.41
C GLU A 57 28.87 8.97 26.68
N ASP A 58 28.22 7.93 27.21
CA ASP A 58 28.72 7.19 28.36
C ASP A 58 30.04 6.45 28.05
N MET A 59 30.22 5.93 26.83
CA MET A 59 31.48 5.30 26.41
C MET A 59 32.57 6.33 26.19
N PHE A 60 32.22 7.46 25.58
CA PHE A 60 33.13 8.57 25.33
C PHE A 60 33.77 9.06 26.63
N LYS A 61 32.94 9.35 27.64
CA LYS A 61 33.41 9.78 28.97
C LYS A 61 34.29 8.76 29.69
N GLN A 62 34.17 7.47 29.35
CA GLN A 62 35.00 6.42 29.93
C GLN A 62 36.39 6.35 29.30
N VAL A 63 36.51 6.69 28.01
CA VAL A 63 37.78 6.60 27.28
C VAL A 63 38.55 7.92 27.26
N ASP A 64 37.83 9.05 27.25
CA ASP A 64 38.38 10.40 27.30
C ASP A 64 39.01 10.64 28.68
N THR A 65 40.29 10.29 28.78
CA THR A 65 41.00 10.20 30.07
C THR A 65 41.57 11.56 30.49
N ASN A 66 41.88 12.42 29.51
CA ASN A 66 42.33 13.79 29.69
C ASN A 66 41.16 14.80 29.76
N HIS A 67 39.93 14.39 29.47
CA HIS A 67 38.71 15.20 29.54
C HIS A 67 38.76 16.45 28.65
N ASP A 68 39.37 16.33 27.47
CA ASP A 68 39.45 17.43 26.50
C ASP A 68 38.36 17.37 25.42
N ASN A 69 37.42 16.42 25.53
CA ASN A 69 36.29 16.21 24.62
C ASN A 69 36.70 15.86 23.18
N VAL A 70 37.93 15.39 22.98
CA VAL A 70 38.45 14.94 21.69
C VAL A 70 39.17 13.61 21.90
N LEU A 71 38.99 12.66 20.99
CA LEU A 71 39.70 11.37 21.10
C LEU A 71 41.01 11.39 20.34
N ASP A 72 42.09 11.03 21.02
CA ASP A 72 43.32 10.64 20.34
C ASP A 72 43.22 9.20 19.76
N ALA A 73 44.21 8.78 18.96
CA ALA A 73 44.20 7.46 18.33
C ALA A 73 44.05 6.29 19.33
N ARG A 74 44.58 6.40 20.56
CA ARG A 74 44.47 5.34 21.57
C ARG A 74 43.09 5.33 22.21
N GLU A 75 42.54 6.51 22.48
CA GLU A 75 41.18 6.66 23.02
C GLU A 75 40.14 6.23 21.98
N PHE A 76 40.39 6.50 20.70
CA PHE A 76 39.59 6.00 19.57
C PHE A 76 39.64 4.48 19.45
N ASP A 77 40.81 3.85 19.55
CA ASP A 77 40.91 2.38 19.58
C ASP A 77 40.13 1.78 20.76
N ALA A 78 40.18 2.43 21.93
CA ALA A 78 39.45 2.01 23.11
C ALA A 78 37.92 2.12 22.91
N ILE A 79 37.41 3.24 22.40
CA ILE A 79 35.97 3.41 22.18
C ILE A 79 35.46 2.49 21.09
N ARG A 80 36.25 2.27 20.03
CA ARG A 80 35.92 1.33 18.94
C ARG A 80 35.68 -0.07 19.49
N MET A 81 36.52 -0.53 20.43
CA MET A 81 36.32 -1.84 21.07
C MET A 81 35.02 -1.89 21.90
N LEU A 82 34.70 -0.82 22.64
CA LEU A 82 33.45 -0.74 23.42
C LEU A 82 32.20 -0.71 22.52
N VAL A 83 32.24 0.04 21.41
CA VAL A 83 31.17 0.11 20.41
C VAL A 83 30.93 -1.26 19.77
N LEU A 84 32.00 -1.95 19.37
CA LEU A 84 31.91 -3.30 18.82
C LEU A 84 31.33 -4.29 19.84
N GLU A 85 31.77 -4.22 21.10
CA GLU A 85 31.23 -5.05 22.18
C GLU A 85 29.73 -4.79 22.39
N LYS A 86 29.26 -3.53 22.34
CA LYS A 86 27.83 -3.23 22.39
C LYS A 86 27.07 -3.74 21.17
N ALA A 87 27.62 -3.60 19.98
CA ALA A 87 27.00 -4.12 18.76
C ALA A 87 26.86 -5.65 18.80
N GLU A 88 27.85 -6.36 19.32
CA GLU A 88 27.82 -7.81 19.52
C GLU A 88 26.80 -8.23 20.58
N ASN A 89 26.76 -7.53 21.72
CA ASN A 89 25.76 -7.76 22.75
C ASN A 89 24.33 -7.51 22.24
N ALA A 90 24.14 -6.50 21.40
CA ALA A 90 22.86 -6.26 20.73
C ALA A 90 22.51 -7.40 19.78
N ALA A 91 23.45 -7.85 18.94
CA ALA A 91 23.25 -9.00 18.05
C ALA A 91 22.89 -10.28 18.82
N LEU A 92 23.52 -10.53 19.97
CA LEU A 92 23.19 -11.65 20.85
C LEU A 92 21.73 -11.58 21.35
N ARG A 93 21.25 -10.39 21.71
CA ARG A 93 19.83 -10.20 22.11
C ARG A 93 18.86 -10.43 20.97
N TYR A 94 19.18 -9.95 19.77
CA TYR A 94 18.36 -10.25 18.59
C TYR A 94 18.34 -11.74 18.28
N LEU A 95 19.50 -12.40 18.41
CA LEU A 95 19.63 -13.83 18.16
C LEU A 95 18.66 -14.64 19.03
N GLN A 96 18.48 -14.28 20.30
CA GLN A 96 17.51 -14.95 21.19
C GLN A 96 16.06 -14.98 20.67
N ASN A 97 15.67 -14.01 19.83
CA ASN A 97 14.32 -13.93 19.25
C ASN A 97 14.24 -14.49 17.84
N VAL A 98 15.37 -14.53 17.13
CA VAL A 98 15.46 -14.95 15.72
C VAL A 98 15.82 -16.44 15.60
N ASP A 99 16.60 -16.96 16.56
CA ASP A 99 16.98 -18.36 16.69
C ASP A 99 15.77 -19.19 17.13
N THR A 100 15.12 -19.79 16.14
CA THR A 100 13.91 -20.58 16.28
C THR A 100 14.20 -21.99 16.77
N ASP A 101 15.32 -22.58 16.32
CA ASP A 101 15.72 -23.94 16.71
C ASP A 101 16.50 -23.98 18.04
N ARG A 102 16.88 -22.80 18.56
CA ARG A 102 17.54 -22.55 19.85
C ARG A 102 18.92 -23.19 19.94
N ASP A 103 19.63 -23.29 18.81
CA ASP A 103 20.99 -23.82 18.78
C ASP A 103 22.07 -22.77 19.13
N GLY A 104 21.67 -21.51 19.33
CA GLY A 104 22.53 -20.40 19.67
C GLY A 104 23.28 -19.82 18.47
N LEU A 105 22.91 -20.21 17.25
CA LEU A 105 23.44 -19.74 15.99
C LEU A 105 22.30 -19.25 15.09
N LEU A 106 22.64 -18.36 14.17
CA LEU A 106 21.71 -17.86 13.16
C LEU A 106 21.87 -18.70 11.90
N SER A 107 20.82 -19.35 11.43
CA SER A 107 20.80 -19.97 10.09
C SER A 107 20.43 -18.97 8.99
N LEU A 108 20.68 -19.31 7.72
CA LEU A 108 20.26 -18.48 6.59
C LEU A 108 18.74 -18.26 6.56
N GLN A 109 17.96 -19.30 6.82
CA GLN A 109 16.49 -19.22 6.82
C GLN A 109 15.98 -18.27 7.91
N GLU A 110 16.54 -18.33 9.11
CA GLU A 110 16.19 -17.42 10.20
C GLU A 110 16.59 -15.98 9.88
N ALA A 111 17.74 -15.79 9.23
CA ALA A 111 18.15 -14.47 8.76
C ALA A 111 17.21 -13.93 7.67
N GLN A 112 16.76 -14.79 6.74
CA GLN A 112 15.79 -14.45 5.70
C GLN A 112 14.47 -13.97 6.29
N SER A 113 13.87 -14.76 7.20
CA SER A 113 12.63 -14.36 7.88
C SER A 113 12.81 -13.10 8.73
N TYR A 114 13.92 -12.97 9.45
CA TYR A 114 14.22 -11.78 10.26
C TYR A 114 14.36 -10.51 9.41
N LEU A 115 15.15 -10.57 8.34
CA LEU A 115 15.46 -9.40 7.52
C LEU A 115 14.29 -9.00 6.61
N LEU A 116 13.49 -9.96 6.14
CA LEU A 116 12.24 -9.66 5.44
C LEU A 116 11.26 -8.95 6.39
N ARG A 117 11.08 -9.48 7.62
CA ARG A 117 10.15 -8.92 8.61
C ARG A 117 10.53 -7.52 9.08
N GLU A 118 11.81 -7.28 9.37
CA GLU A 118 12.26 -6.00 9.93
C GLU A 118 12.57 -4.98 8.82
N TYR A 119 13.26 -5.40 7.76
CA TYR A 119 13.82 -4.49 6.75
C TYR A 119 13.17 -4.64 5.37
N GLY A 120 12.28 -5.62 5.17
CA GLY A 120 11.66 -5.87 3.85
C GLY A 120 12.65 -6.37 2.81
N ILE A 121 13.77 -6.95 3.24
CA ILE A 121 14.80 -7.46 2.34
C ILE A 121 14.42 -8.88 1.92
N GLY A 122 14.23 -9.07 0.61
CA GLY A 122 13.86 -10.36 0.02
C GLY A 122 14.89 -11.45 0.24
N PHE A 123 14.46 -12.70 0.12
CA PHE A 123 15.26 -13.89 0.46
C PHE A 123 16.53 -14.02 -0.38
N HIS A 124 16.42 -13.60 -1.64
CA HIS A 124 17.53 -13.56 -2.60
C HIS A 124 18.61 -12.55 -2.19
N ASP A 125 18.20 -11.37 -1.73
CA ASP A 125 19.11 -10.31 -1.27
C ASP A 125 19.79 -10.68 0.04
N VAL A 126 19.04 -11.29 0.96
CA VAL A 126 19.63 -11.84 2.19
C VAL A 126 20.70 -12.87 1.87
N ALA A 127 20.45 -13.78 0.91
CA ALA A 127 21.44 -14.77 0.50
C ALA A 127 22.70 -14.13 -0.15
N ARG A 128 22.57 -12.99 -0.83
CA ARG A 128 23.71 -12.21 -1.34
C ARG A 128 24.49 -11.58 -0.19
N LEU A 129 23.81 -10.88 0.72
CA LEU A 129 24.43 -10.25 1.90
C LEU A 129 25.12 -11.27 2.81
N TRP A 130 24.52 -12.46 2.97
CA TRP A 130 25.06 -13.56 3.75
C TRP A 130 26.46 -13.95 3.31
N LYS A 131 26.70 -14.01 1.99
CA LYS A 131 28.00 -14.37 1.40
C LYS A 131 29.08 -13.31 1.59
N LEU A 132 28.71 -12.06 1.89
CA LEU A 132 29.64 -10.95 2.08
C LEU A 132 30.19 -10.88 3.52
N VAL A 133 29.65 -11.66 4.46
CA VAL A 133 30.17 -11.72 5.83
C VAL A 133 31.35 -12.69 5.86
N PRO A 134 32.60 -12.21 6.06
CA PRO A 134 33.77 -13.07 5.95
C PRO A 134 33.91 -13.96 7.20
N ALA A 135 33.73 -15.26 7.02
CA ALA A 135 34.38 -16.32 7.78
C ALA A 135 34.05 -17.65 7.10
N GLU A 136 35.08 -18.38 6.67
CA GLU A 136 35.05 -19.74 6.11
C GLU A 136 33.71 -20.49 6.25
N MET A 137 33.02 -20.70 5.12
CA MET A 137 31.95 -21.68 4.89
C MET A 137 31.29 -22.31 6.13
N ASN A 138 30.62 -21.51 6.96
CA ASN A 138 29.71 -22.03 7.96
C ASN A 138 28.27 -21.76 7.51
N GLU A 139 27.42 -22.79 7.55
CA GLU A 139 25.98 -22.69 7.27
C GLU A 139 25.25 -21.79 8.27
N ARG A 140 25.89 -21.41 9.40
CA ARG A 140 25.31 -20.66 10.51
C ARG A 140 26.26 -19.58 11.06
N MET A 141 25.73 -18.53 11.66
CA MET A 141 26.47 -17.38 12.22
C MET A 141 26.31 -17.27 13.75
N ASN A 142 27.40 -17.02 14.48
CA ASN A 142 27.32 -16.64 15.90
C ASN A 142 27.00 -15.13 16.06
N SER A 143 26.88 -14.64 17.30
CA SER A 143 26.58 -13.23 17.58
C SER A 143 27.58 -12.24 16.97
N THR A 144 28.86 -12.58 16.92
CA THR A 144 29.92 -11.74 16.33
C THR A 144 29.79 -11.64 14.82
N LEU A 145 29.46 -12.73 14.12
CA LEU A 145 29.19 -12.67 12.68
C LEU A 145 27.84 -12.00 12.39
N PHE A 146 26.83 -12.23 13.22
CA PHE A 146 25.54 -11.58 13.10
C PHE A 146 25.63 -10.06 13.31
N SER A 147 26.49 -9.56 14.20
CA SER A 147 26.72 -8.12 14.34
C SER A 147 27.32 -7.49 13.07
N LYS A 148 28.22 -8.21 12.38
CA LYS A 148 28.75 -7.80 11.07
C LYS A 148 27.68 -7.80 9.99
N LEU A 149 26.82 -8.83 9.94
CA LEU A 149 25.67 -8.86 9.03
C LEU A 149 24.75 -7.66 9.26
N ARG A 150 24.40 -7.37 10.53
CA ARG A 150 23.58 -6.21 10.90
C ARG A 150 24.20 -4.88 10.48
N ARG A 151 25.52 -4.72 10.63
CA ARG A 151 26.24 -3.53 10.13
C ARG A 151 26.11 -3.38 8.61
N ARG A 152 26.30 -4.46 7.85
CA ARG A 152 26.13 -4.43 6.38
C ARG A 152 24.69 -4.11 5.96
N VAL A 153 23.71 -4.73 6.61
CA VAL A 153 22.28 -4.45 6.40
C VAL A 153 21.98 -2.97 6.66
N ARG A 154 22.46 -2.41 7.78
CA ARG A 154 22.27 -0.99 8.09
C ARG A 154 22.87 -0.07 7.03
N GLY A 155 24.10 -0.34 6.59
CA GLY A 155 24.72 0.43 5.51
C GLY A 155 23.95 0.34 4.19
N MET A 156 23.28 -0.79 3.91
CA MET A 156 22.41 -0.95 2.75
C MET A 156 21.10 -0.16 2.89
N THR A 157 20.43 -0.24 4.05
CA THR A 157 19.15 0.46 4.28
C THR A 157 19.33 1.98 4.25
N ILE A 158 20.44 2.50 4.74
CA ILE A 158 20.77 3.93 4.66
C ILE A 158 20.97 4.37 3.21
N ARG A 159 21.57 3.54 2.36
CA ARG A 159 21.72 3.84 0.92
C ARG A 159 20.39 3.84 0.19
N LEU A 160 19.51 2.87 0.51
CA LEU A 160 18.14 2.83 -0.04
C LEU A 160 17.33 4.06 0.42
N ALA A 161 17.44 4.42 1.71
CA ALA A 161 16.84 5.64 2.24
C ALA A 161 17.29 6.88 1.46
N ARG A 162 18.59 7.03 1.18
CA ARG A 162 19.09 8.12 0.30
C ARG A 162 18.48 8.11 -1.10
N GLN A 163 18.24 6.94 -1.70
CA GLN A 163 17.61 6.86 -3.01
C GLN A 163 16.14 7.30 -2.97
N MET A 164 15.41 6.93 -1.91
CA MET A 164 14.04 7.36 -1.71
C MET A 164 13.96 8.86 -1.42
N MET A 165 14.88 9.39 -0.60
CA MET A 165 14.96 10.82 -0.31
C MET A 165 15.13 11.65 -1.59
N LYS A 166 15.90 11.20 -2.59
CA LYS A 166 16.04 11.93 -3.87
C LYS A 166 14.71 12.21 -4.59
N ILE A 167 13.67 11.43 -4.33
CA ILE A 167 12.35 11.57 -4.95
C ILE A 167 11.40 12.34 -4.04
N SER A 168 11.59 12.23 -2.73
CA SER A 168 10.67 12.76 -1.72
C SER A 168 11.11 14.09 -1.08
N ASP A 169 12.40 14.37 -1.05
CA ASP A 169 13.00 15.65 -0.63
C ASP A 169 12.70 16.69 -1.71
N LEU A 170 11.63 17.44 -1.53
CA LEU A 170 11.12 18.38 -2.53
C LEU A 170 11.93 19.68 -2.55
N ASN A 171 12.55 20.04 -1.44
CA ASN A 171 13.30 21.28 -1.29
C ASN A 171 14.81 21.10 -1.59
N GLY A 172 15.30 19.86 -1.63
CA GLY A 172 16.67 19.47 -1.96
C GLY A 172 17.68 19.74 -0.86
N ASP A 173 17.26 19.87 0.40
CA ASP A 173 18.14 20.16 1.54
C ASP A 173 18.85 18.90 2.09
N GLY A 174 18.52 17.72 1.56
CA GLY A 174 19.12 16.46 1.96
C GLY A 174 18.55 15.87 3.25
N HIS A 175 17.43 16.39 3.74
CA HIS A 175 16.68 15.92 4.89
C HIS A 175 15.22 15.65 4.51
N ILE A 176 14.49 14.98 5.38
CA ILE A 176 13.05 14.75 5.21
C ILE A 176 12.32 15.44 6.35
N SER A 177 11.53 16.45 6.01
CA SER A 177 10.65 17.13 6.96
C SER A 177 9.52 16.22 7.43
N VAL A 178 8.85 16.59 8.53
CA VAL A 178 7.68 15.86 9.05
C VAL A 178 6.56 15.73 8.00
N ASP A 179 6.36 16.78 7.20
CA ASP A 179 5.33 16.80 6.15
C ASP A 179 5.68 15.84 5.00
N GLU A 180 6.95 15.77 4.60
CA GLU A 180 7.43 14.82 3.59
C GLU A 180 7.37 13.38 4.12
N ALA A 181 7.76 13.13 5.37
CA ALA A 181 7.61 11.84 6.03
C ALA A 181 6.15 11.40 6.08
N GLN A 182 5.22 12.34 6.30
CA GLN A 182 3.78 12.08 6.27
C GLN A 182 3.30 11.69 4.88
N ALA A 183 3.73 12.41 3.84
CA ALA A 183 3.38 12.07 2.46
C ALA A 183 3.86 10.65 2.09
N ILE A 184 5.09 10.30 2.47
CA ILE A 184 5.68 8.98 2.22
C ILE A 184 4.89 7.88 2.95
N ALA A 185 4.67 8.02 4.25
CA ALA A 185 3.97 7.01 5.05
C ALA A 185 2.49 6.86 4.64
N PHE A 186 1.86 7.95 4.20
CA PHE A 186 0.50 7.92 3.66
C PHE A 186 0.44 7.25 2.27
N GLU A 187 1.39 7.55 1.38
CA GLU A 187 1.48 6.90 0.07
C GLU A 187 1.72 5.40 0.21
N GLN A 188 2.65 4.98 1.07
CA GLN A 188 3.00 3.57 1.27
C GLN A 188 1.93 2.76 2.00
N GLU A 189 1.40 3.29 3.11
CA GLU A 189 0.59 2.50 4.06
C GLU A 189 -0.71 3.19 4.51
N GLY A 190 -0.99 4.39 4.02
CA GLY A 190 -2.17 5.17 4.43
C GLY A 190 -2.11 5.59 5.90
N ILE A 191 -0.90 5.76 6.46
CA ILE A 191 -0.73 6.15 7.87
C ILE A 191 -1.06 7.65 8.02
N GLY A 192 -1.93 7.97 8.99
CA GLY A 192 -2.35 9.35 9.23
C GLY A 192 -1.29 10.21 9.94
N ALA A 193 -1.41 11.54 9.77
CA ALA A 193 -0.48 12.55 10.27
C ALA A 193 -0.05 12.38 11.75
N GLY A 194 -1.00 12.12 12.63
CA GLY A 194 -0.75 12.02 14.07
C GLY A 194 0.14 10.83 14.44
N ASP A 195 -0.03 9.69 13.77
CA ASP A 195 0.82 8.51 13.98
C ASP A 195 2.24 8.79 13.44
N VAL A 196 2.36 9.44 12.28
CA VAL A 196 3.65 9.79 11.66
C VAL A 196 4.48 10.71 12.54
N ALA A 197 3.88 11.77 13.11
CA ALA A 197 4.61 12.69 13.98
C ALA A 197 5.24 11.98 15.19
N SER A 198 4.55 10.99 15.77
CA SER A 198 5.11 10.17 16.84
C SER A 198 6.23 9.23 16.36
N MET A 199 6.17 8.78 15.10
CA MET A 199 7.21 7.94 14.50
C MET A 199 8.47 8.75 14.23
N VAL A 200 8.34 9.92 13.62
CA VAL A 200 9.44 10.87 13.35
C VAL A 200 10.13 11.25 14.66
N GLY A 201 9.38 11.69 15.67
CA GLY A 201 9.94 12.07 16.97
C GLY A 201 10.58 10.91 17.76
N SER A 202 10.42 9.65 17.34
CA SER A 202 11.08 8.50 17.94
C SER A 202 12.42 8.13 17.30
N VAL A 203 12.70 8.68 16.12
CA VAL A 203 13.94 8.42 15.35
C VAL A 203 14.79 9.67 15.15
N ASP A 204 14.22 10.86 15.31
CA ASP A 204 14.91 12.15 15.34
C ASP A 204 15.80 12.24 16.60
N GLU A 205 17.06 11.79 16.48
CA GLU A 205 18.00 11.67 17.60
C GLU A 205 18.60 13.02 18.02
N ASN A 206 18.71 13.98 17.08
CA ASN A 206 19.26 15.31 17.36
C ASN A 206 18.17 16.36 17.69
N MET A 207 16.89 16.00 17.54
CA MET A 207 15.72 16.85 17.80
C MET A 207 15.70 18.13 16.97
N ASP A 208 16.20 18.07 15.73
CA ASP A 208 16.14 19.21 14.80
C ASP A 208 14.80 19.30 14.05
N GLY A 209 13.96 18.26 14.15
CA GLY A 209 12.64 18.20 13.51
C GLY A 209 12.66 17.71 12.07
N GLU A 210 13.82 17.31 11.55
CA GLU A 210 14.04 16.77 10.22
C GLU A 210 14.69 15.37 10.33
N LEU A 211 14.63 14.58 9.26
CA LEU A 211 15.23 13.25 9.24
C LEU A 211 16.40 13.21 8.27
N ASN A 212 17.60 12.95 8.78
CA ASN A 212 18.73 12.57 7.94
C ASN A 212 18.58 11.13 7.41
N ALA A 213 19.41 10.71 6.46
CA ALA A 213 19.26 9.39 5.83
C ALA A 213 19.30 8.19 6.80
N PRO A 214 20.19 8.14 7.82
CA PRO A 214 20.11 7.15 8.88
C PRO A 214 18.78 7.12 9.66
N GLU A 215 18.27 8.28 10.07
CA GLU A 215 17.01 8.38 10.81
C GLU A 215 15.82 8.02 9.92
N PHE A 216 15.85 8.44 8.66
CA PHE A 216 14.84 8.07 7.66
C PHE A 216 14.84 6.56 7.38
N ALA A 217 15.99 5.89 7.38
CA ALA A 217 16.05 4.43 7.30
C ALA A 217 15.41 3.74 8.51
N ASP A 218 15.59 4.31 9.71
CA ASP A 218 14.95 3.82 10.94
C ASP A 218 13.43 4.14 10.94
N PHE A 219 13.00 5.28 10.38
CA PHE A 219 11.60 5.62 10.13
C PHE A 219 10.90 4.61 9.21
N GLU A 220 11.50 4.31 8.06
CA GLU A 220 11.00 3.31 7.09
C GLU A 220 10.83 1.92 7.73
N ARG A 221 11.72 1.55 8.67
CA ARG A 221 11.55 0.32 9.46
C ARG A 221 10.30 0.35 10.33
N ILE A 222 9.98 1.49 10.95
CA ILE A 222 8.76 1.65 11.77
C ILE A 222 7.51 1.65 10.88
N VAL A 223 7.54 2.32 9.71
CA VAL A 223 6.46 2.27 8.71
C VAL A 223 6.17 0.83 8.32
N ARG A 224 7.20 0.03 8.03
CA ARG A 224 7.05 -1.40 7.74
C ARG A 224 6.45 -2.16 8.91
N ALA A 225 6.92 -1.95 10.13
CA ALA A 225 6.33 -2.61 11.30
C ALA A 225 4.82 -2.32 11.44
N ARG A 226 4.39 -1.09 11.09
CA ARG A 226 2.98 -0.70 11.04
C ARG A 226 2.23 -1.40 9.91
N ALA A 227 2.84 -1.54 8.73
CA ALA A 227 2.32 -2.32 7.61
C ALA A 227 2.01 -3.78 8.02
N LEU A 228 2.94 -4.43 8.73
CA LEU A 228 2.74 -5.79 9.24
C LEU A 228 1.56 -5.87 10.23
N GLU A 229 1.38 -4.87 11.10
CA GLU A 229 0.24 -4.81 12.02
C GLU A 229 -1.08 -4.68 11.25
N ASN A 230 -1.11 -3.83 10.22
CA ASN A 230 -2.25 -3.67 9.34
C ASN A 230 -2.55 -4.94 8.55
N SER A 231 -1.53 -5.68 8.11
CA SER A 231 -1.66 -6.98 7.44
C SER A 231 -2.23 -8.05 8.34
N LYS A 232 -1.78 -8.12 9.60
CA LYS A 232 -2.38 -9.02 10.59
C LYS A 232 -3.86 -8.72 10.86
N LYS A 233 -4.28 -7.45 10.83
CA LYS A 233 -5.70 -7.06 10.96
C LYS A 233 -6.49 -7.48 9.73
N ALA A 234 -5.96 -7.21 8.54
CA ALA A 234 -6.62 -7.58 7.30
C ALA A 234 -6.74 -9.10 7.15
N MET A 235 -5.71 -9.87 7.44
CA MET A 235 -5.75 -11.33 7.36
C MET A 235 -6.93 -11.95 8.12
N ARG A 236 -7.32 -11.42 9.29
CA ARG A 236 -8.49 -11.94 10.03
C ARG A 236 -9.81 -11.88 9.27
N VAL A 237 -9.88 -11.07 8.22
CA VAL A 237 -11.06 -10.90 7.35
C VAL A 237 -10.90 -11.71 6.06
N VAL A 238 -9.66 -11.90 5.60
CA VAL A 238 -9.36 -12.51 4.30
C VAL A 238 -9.14 -14.02 4.40
N ASP A 239 -8.42 -14.44 5.44
CA ASP A 239 -8.08 -15.83 5.76
C ASP A 239 -9.35 -16.56 6.20
N ALA A 240 -10.02 -17.18 5.24
CA ALA A 240 -11.35 -17.76 5.45
C ALA A 240 -11.25 -19.06 6.25
N ASP A 241 -10.15 -19.81 6.07
CA ASP A 241 -9.92 -21.09 6.72
C ASP A 241 -9.12 -20.98 8.04
N ASN A 242 -8.64 -19.77 8.37
CA ASN A 242 -7.81 -19.47 9.55
C ASN A 242 -6.49 -20.27 9.55
N SER A 243 -5.92 -20.53 8.38
CA SER A 243 -4.64 -21.21 8.20
C SER A 243 -3.46 -20.37 8.69
N GLY A 244 -3.62 -19.05 8.76
CA GLY A 244 -2.54 -18.10 9.07
C GLY A 244 -1.69 -17.72 7.86
N THR A 245 -2.07 -18.19 6.68
CA THR A 245 -1.47 -17.88 5.37
C THR A 245 -2.59 -17.55 4.39
N LEU A 246 -2.26 -16.95 3.25
CA LEU A 246 -3.23 -16.60 2.21
C LEU A 246 -2.89 -17.25 0.89
N THR A 247 -3.84 -17.98 0.33
CA THR A 247 -3.75 -18.51 -1.04
C THR A 247 -3.96 -17.40 -2.08
N LEU A 248 -3.58 -17.65 -3.33
CA LEU A 248 -3.83 -16.73 -4.45
C LEU A 248 -5.33 -16.40 -4.58
N ASP A 249 -6.21 -17.38 -4.40
CA ASP A 249 -7.65 -17.20 -4.51
C ASP A 249 -8.20 -16.26 -3.41
N GLU A 250 -7.73 -16.40 -2.17
CA GLU A 250 -8.13 -15.54 -1.06
C GLU A 250 -7.60 -14.12 -1.23
N ALA A 251 -6.34 -13.98 -1.68
CA ALA A 251 -5.74 -12.69 -1.98
C ALA A 251 -6.45 -11.99 -3.16
N LYS A 252 -6.79 -12.75 -4.21
CA LYS A 252 -7.55 -12.29 -5.38
C LYS A 252 -8.89 -11.72 -4.97
N ARG A 253 -9.67 -12.43 -4.15
CA ARG A 253 -11.01 -11.98 -3.77
C ARG A 253 -11.00 -10.57 -3.19
N VAL A 254 -10.05 -10.28 -2.31
CA VAL A 254 -9.94 -8.97 -1.64
C VAL A 254 -9.37 -7.91 -2.57
N ALA A 255 -8.33 -8.25 -3.32
CA ALA A 255 -7.73 -7.30 -4.25
C ALA A 255 -8.71 -6.93 -5.38
N PHE A 256 -9.52 -7.86 -5.84
CA PHE A 256 -10.57 -7.64 -6.83
C PHE A 256 -11.73 -6.82 -6.26
N GLU A 257 -12.25 -7.16 -5.08
CA GLU A 257 -13.34 -6.41 -4.41
C GLU A 257 -12.90 -4.96 -4.12
N HIS A 258 -11.70 -4.75 -3.59
CA HIS A 258 -11.27 -3.42 -3.16
C HIS A 258 -10.67 -2.58 -4.29
N TYR A 259 -9.91 -3.17 -5.21
CA TYR A 259 -9.11 -2.41 -6.20
C TYR A 259 -9.46 -2.75 -7.66
N GLY A 260 -10.26 -3.79 -7.91
CA GLY A 260 -10.65 -4.18 -9.27
C GLY A 260 -9.52 -4.79 -10.09
N PHE A 261 -8.48 -5.31 -9.44
CA PHE A 261 -7.39 -6.00 -10.14
C PHE A 261 -7.80 -7.43 -10.49
N ASP A 262 -7.62 -7.79 -11.77
CA ASP A 262 -7.82 -9.14 -12.25
C ASP A 262 -6.66 -10.07 -11.86
N GLU A 263 -6.91 -11.37 -11.97
CA GLU A 263 -5.91 -12.39 -11.62
C GLU A 263 -4.62 -12.26 -12.42
N LYS A 264 -4.70 -11.86 -13.69
CA LYS A 264 -3.52 -11.69 -14.55
C LYS A 264 -2.63 -10.55 -14.08
N THR A 265 -3.22 -9.48 -13.54
CA THR A 265 -2.46 -8.37 -12.95
C THR A 265 -1.93 -8.75 -11.57
N LEU A 266 -2.66 -9.56 -10.79
CA LEU A 266 -2.27 -9.93 -9.44
C LEU A 266 -1.25 -11.07 -9.36
N ALA A 267 -1.28 -12.03 -10.27
CA ALA A 267 -0.40 -13.21 -10.23
C ALA A 267 1.10 -12.84 -10.21
N PRO A 268 1.60 -11.87 -11.01
CA PRO A 268 2.97 -11.40 -10.89
C PRO A 268 3.30 -10.77 -9.53
N PHE A 269 2.36 -10.01 -8.95
CA PHE A 269 2.56 -9.38 -7.64
C PHE A 269 2.53 -10.42 -6.51
N PHE A 270 1.70 -11.45 -6.64
CA PHE A 270 1.65 -12.57 -5.70
C PHE A 270 2.95 -13.35 -5.74
N GLY A 271 3.41 -13.74 -6.94
CA GLY A 271 4.69 -14.44 -7.10
C GLY A 271 5.91 -13.61 -6.68
N GLN A 272 5.83 -12.27 -6.78
CA GLN A 272 6.86 -11.39 -6.25
C GLN A 272 6.85 -11.33 -4.72
N ALA A 273 5.68 -11.44 -4.09
CA ALA A 273 5.53 -11.37 -2.64
C ALA A 273 5.81 -12.71 -1.93
N ASP A 274 5.56 -13.83 -2.62
CA ASP A 274 5.84 -15.20 -2.18
C ASP A 274 7.36 -15.46 -2.24
N GLU A 275 8.09 -14.97 -1.24
CA GLU A 275 9.56 -15.00 -1.19
C GLU A 275 10.11 -16.42 -0.98
N ASN A 276 9.31 -17.30 -0.38
CA ASN A 276 9.69 -18.68 -0.11
C ASN A 276 9.19 -19.69 -1.16
N GLU A 277 8.39 -19.23 -2.13
CA GLU A 277 7.78 -19.99 -3.23
C GLU A 277 6.92 -21.18 -2.75
N ASP A 278 6.25 -21.05 -1.61
CA ASP A 278 5.37 -22.10 -1.05
C ASP A 278 3.92 -22.03 -1.58
N GLY A 279 3.62 -21.03 -2.41
CA GLY A 279 2.33 -20.81 -3.03
C GLY A 279 1.30 -20.14 -2.11
N GLN A 280 1.74 -19.65 -0.94
CA GLN A 280 0.92 -18.94 0.03
C GLN A 280 1.66 -17.71 0.53
N LEU A 281 0.91 -16.71 1.00
CA LEU A 281 1.49 -15.51 1.60
C LEU A 281 1.31 -15.56 3.10
N ASP A 282 2.41 -15.51 3.85
CA ASP A 282 2.37 -15.26 5.28
C ASP A 282 2.05 -13.79 5.61
N THR A 283 2.00 -13.44 6.90
CA THR A 283 1.68 -12.06 7.34
C THR A 283 2.63 -10.99 6.81
N VAL A 284 3.90 -11.34 6.58
CA VAL A 284 4.98 -10.45 6.14
C VAL A 284 4.92 -10.31 4.62
N GLU A 285 4.81 -11.43 3.91
CA GLU A 285 4.67 -11.48 2.45
C GLU A 285 3.38 -10.77 2.01
N PHE A 286 2.27 -10.98 2.74
CA PHE A 286 1.02 -10.27 2.49
C PHE A 286 1.13 -8.75 2.71
N ALA A 287 2.00 -8.29 3.63
CA ALA A 287 2.28 -6.86 3.75
C ALA A 287 2.96 -6.33 2.49
N GLY A 288 3.99 -7.01 1.99
CA GLY A 288 4.64 -6.67 0.71
C GLY A 288 3.66 -6.65 -0.45
N PHE A 289 2.82 -7.68 -0.58
CA PHE A 289 1.78 -7.77 -1.60
C PHE A 289 0.82 -6.56 -1.57
N ARG A 290 0.37 -6.17 -0.37
CA ARG A 290 -0.52 -5.00 -0.20
C ARG A 290 0.15 -3.69 -0.57
N SER A 291 1.40 -3.47 -0.18
CA SER A 291 2.13 -2.26 -0.51
C SER A 291 2.30 -2.13 -2.04
N VAL A 292 2.57 -3.23 -2.74
CA VAL A 292 2.65 -3.26 -4.22
C VAL A 292 1.31 -2.94 -4.87
N ILE A 293 0.20 -3.53 -4.38
CA ILE A 293 -1.16 -3.23 -4.85
C ILE A 293 -1.49 -1.75 -4.65
N ARG A 294 -1.16 -1.18 -3.49
CA ARG A 294 -1.39 0.25 -3.21
C ARG A 294 -0.60 1.12 -4.18
N ALA A 295 0.69 0.84 -4.37
CA ALA A 295 1.53 1.57 -5.33
C ALA A 295 1.00 1.45 -6.78
N ARG A 296 0.40 0.31 -7.15
CA ARG A 296 -0.28 0.17 -8.43
C ARG A 296 -1.54 1.05 -8.50
N SER A 297 -2.38 1.03 -7.46
CA SER A 297 -3.61 1.84 -7.42
C SER A 297 -3.34 3.35 -7.50
N VAL A 298 -2.25 3.82 -6.89
CA VAL A 298 -1.80 5.23 -7.01
C VAL A 298 -1.39 5.55 -8.45
N ARG A 299 -0.71 4.64 -9.15
CA ARG A 299 -0.37 4.82 -10.58
C ARG A 299 -1.61 4.89 -11.46
N ASP A 300 -2.58 4.01 -11.25
CA ASP A 300 -3.83 4.02 -12.01
C ASP A 300 -4.65 5.30 -11.72
N ALA A 301 -4.60 5.80 -10.48
CA ALA A 301 -5.18 7.09 -10.12
C ALA A 301 -4.52 8.26 -10.87
N ILE A 302 -3.21 8.26 -11.07
CA ILE A 302 -2.51 9.27 -11.89
C ILE A 302 -3.00 9.25 -13.34
N GLU A 303 -3.25 8.06 -13.91
CA GLU A 303 -3.82 7.95 -15.26
C GLU A 303 -5.25 8.48 -15.33
N LYS A 304 -6.05 8.22 -14.29
CA LYS A 304 -7.42 8.73 -14.17
C LYS A 304 -7.44 10.24 -13.96
N LEU A 305 -6.51 10.78 -13.16
CA LEU A 305 -6.32 12.20 -12.93
C LEU A 305 -6.18 12.95 -14.25
N LYS A 306 -5.38 12.46 -15.20
CA LYS A 306 -5.21 13.09 -16.53
C LYS A 306 -6.52 13.26 -17.33
N LYS A 307 -7.54 12.45 -17.04
CA LYS A 307 -8.85 12.51 -17.73
C LYS A 307 -9.85 13.40 -17.00
N ILE A 308 -9.77 13.46 -15.68
CA ILE A 308 -10.72 14.18 -14.80
C ILE A 308 -10.27 15.63 -14.57
N ASP A 309 -8.96 15.83 -14.37
CA ASP A 309 -8.34 17.13 -14.11
C ASP A 309 -8.44 18.03 -15.35
N THR A 310 -9.49 18.84 -15.38
CA THR A 310 -9.83 19.68 -16.53
C THR A 310 -8.99 20.95 -16.52
N ASN A 311 -8.65 21.45 -15.33
CA ASN A 311 -7.89 22.68 -15.15
C ASN A 311 -6.36 22.43 -15.16
N LYS A 312 -5.92 21.17 -15.13
CA LYS A 312 -4.52 20.70 -15.11
C LYS A 312 -3.73 21.21 -13.91
N ASP A 313 -4.39 21.36 -12.76
CA ASP A 313 -3.74 21.77 -11.53
C ASP A 313 -3.10 20.60 -10.75
N GLY A 314 -3.23 19.37 -11.27
CA GLY A 314 -2.66 18.16 -10.70
C GLY A 314 -3.45 17.62 -9.50
N LEU A 315 -4.63 18.18 -9.22
CA LEU A 315 -5.50 17.80 -8.13
C LEU A 315 -6.93 17.59 -8.66
N VAL A 316 -7.77 16.90 -7.89
CA VAL A 316 -9.19 16.72 -8.22
C VAL A 316 -10.04 17.57 -7.28
N SER A 317 -10.81 18.50 -7.84
CA SER A 317 -11.80 19.26 -7.09
C SER A 317 -13.08 18.46 -6.81
N THR A 318 -13.87 18.88 -5.84
CA THR A 318 -15.18 18.25 -5.52
C THR A 318 -16.11 18.18 -6.73
N ALA A 319 -16.14 19.21 -7.57
CA ALA A 319 -16.97 19.26 -8.77
C ALA A 319 -16.53 18.24 -9.82
N GLU A 320 -15.22 18.08 -10.01
CA GLU A 320 -14.65 17.10 -10.94
C GLU A 320 -14.86 15.67 -10.43
N ALA A 321 -14.71 15.43 -9.13
CA ALA A 321 -14.99 14.14 -8.51
C ALA A 321 -16.45 13.73 -8.69
N ILE A 322 -17.41 14.63 -8.39
CA ILE A 322 -18.85 14.37 -8.55
C ILE A 322 -19.20 14.11 -10.02
N ASP A 323 -18.66 14.91 -10.95
CA ASP A 323 -18.92 14.71 -12.38
C ASP A 323 -18.35 13.37 -12.88
N SER A 324 -17.17 12.97 -12.39
CA SER A 324 -16.57 11.67 -12.72
C SER A 324 -17.39 10.50 -12.18
N THR A 325 -17.73 10.49 -10.88
CA THR A 325 -18.49 9.39 -10.26
C THR A 325 -19.91 9.32 -10.78
N LYS A 326 -20.51 10.45 -11.15
CA LYS A 326 -21.80 10.45 -11.82
C LYS A 326 -21.74 9.77 -13.18
N LYS A 327 -20.73 10.10 -14.00
CA LYS A 327 -20.58 9.52 -15.35
C LYS A 327 -20.25 8.04 -15.33
N GLU A 328 -19.35 7.61 -14.44
CA GLU A 328 -18.86 6.23 -14.39
C GLU A 328 -19.77 5.34 -13.54
N ASP A 329 -20.14 5.81 -12.35
CA ASP A 329 -20.81 5.04 -11.32
C ASP A 329 -22.29 5.37 -11.13
N ASP A 330 -22.84 6.39 -11.79
CA ASP A 330 -24.21 6.92 -11.57
C ASP A 330 -24.46 7.28 -10.09
N MET A 331 -23.40 7.73 -9.42
CA MET A 331 -23.45 8.09 -8.01
C MET A 331 -24.11 9.46 -7.84
N ASP A 332 -24.90 9.61 -6.79
CA ASP A 332 -25.47 10.90 -6.46
C ASP A 332 -24.40 11.86 -5.91
N ALA A 333 -24.70 13.16 -5.93
CA ALA A 333 -23.74 14.17 -5.51
C ALA A 333 -23.49 14.16 -3.98
N GLU A 334 -24.45 13.69 -3.18
CA GLU A 334 -24.35 13.69 -1.71
C GLU A 334 -23.43 12.56 -1.24
N GLU A 335 -23.58 11.37 -1.80
CA GLU A 335 -22.74 10.19 -1.58
C GLU A 335 -21.32 10.44 -2.10
N ALA A 336 -21.17 10.97 -3.32
CA ALA A 336 -19.86 11.32 -3.87
C ALA A 336 -19.12 12.33 -2.97
N LEU A 337 -19.82 13.34 -2.44
CA LEU A 337 -19.24 14.31 -1.50
C LEU A 337 -18.88 13.65 -0.16
N ALA A 338 -19.69 12.72 0.34
CA ALA A 338 -19.38 12.00 1.57
C ALA A 338 -18.11 11.17 1.42
N LEU A 339 -17.95 10.44 0.31
CA LEU A 339 -16.74 9.67 0.02
C LEU A 339 -15.53 10.57 -0.20
N PHE A 340 -15.71 11.72 -0.87
CA PHE A 340 -14.67 12.72 -1.08
C PHE A 340 -14.11 13.21 0.27
N ASN A 341 -14.99 13.57 1.21
CA ASN A 341 -14.57 14.06 2.53
C ASN A 341 -13.86 12.99 3.39
N ILE A 342 -14.10 11.71 3.13
CA ILE A 342 -13.39 10.61 3.79
C ILE A 342 -11.98 10.44 3.18
N ALA A 343 -11.85 10.66 1.87
CA ALA A 343 -10.59 10.57 1.15
C ALA A 343 -9.69 11.80 1.34
N ASP A 344 -10.27 13.01 1.46
CA ASP A 344 -9.57 14.28 1.72
C ASP A 344 -9.06 14.34 3.17
N GLN A 345 -7.93 13.70 3.42
CA GLN A 345 -7.35 13.54 4.76
C GLN A 345 -6.79 14.86 5.28
N ASN A 346 -6.14 15.62 4.39
CA ASN A 346 -5.55 16.92 4.74
C ASN A 346 -6.59 18.07 4.77
N LYS A 347 -7.85 17.79 4.36
CA LYS A 347 -8.96 18.75 4.32
C LYS A 347 -8.65 19.97 3.45
N SER A 348 -7.88 19.76 2.38
CA SER A 348 -7.55 20.82 1.43
C SER A 348 -8.74 21.21 0.54
N GLY A 349 -9.78 20.38 0.50
CA GLY A 349 -10.91 20.51 -0.42
C GLY A 349 -10.59 20.06 -1.84
N LYS A 350 -9.44 19.42 -2.03
CA LYS A 350 -8.96 18.80 -3.28
C LYS A 350 -8.33 17.45 -2.96
N LEU A 351 -8.31 16.54 -3.93
CA LEU A 351 -7.64 15.24 -3.78
C LEU A 351 -6.34 15.23 -4.57
N ASP A 352 -5.25 14.83 -3.92
CA ASP A 352 -4.01 14.48 -4.60
C ASP A 352 -4.06 13.07 -5.23
N LYS A 353 -2.94 12.62 -5.83
CA LYS A 353 -2.84 11.29 -6.47
C LYS A 353 -3.14 10.12 -5.53
N VAL A 354 -2.79 10.24 -4.24
CA VAL A 354 -2.95 9.18 -3.23
C VAL A 354 -4.37 9.20 -2.70
N GLU A 355 -4.87 10.38 -2.35
CA GLU A 355 -6.25 10.59 -1.90
C GLU A 355 -7.24 10.21 -3.01
N LEU A 356 -6.92 10.46 -4.28
CA LEU A 356 -7.71 10.00 -5.42
C LEU A 356 -7.72 8.47 -5.55
N ALA A 357 -6.62 7.79 -5.25
CA ALA A 357 -6.58 6.32 -5.24
C ALA A 357 -7.50 5.76 -4.14
N ASP A 358 -7.44 6.34 -2.94
CA ASP A 358 -8.32 5.97 -1.83
C ASP A 358 -9.79 6.33 -2.13
N PHE A 359 -10.06 7.45 -2.80
CA PHE A 359 -11.41 7.82 -3.27
C PHE A 359 -11.95 6.82 -4.29
N ASN A 360 -11.17 6.44 -5.30
CA ASN A 360 -11.57 5.43 -6.29
C ASN A 360 -11.89 4.08 -5.63
N ARG A 361 -11.09 3.69 -4.63
CA ARG A 361 -11.33 2.49 -3.81
C ARG A 361 -12.67 2.57 -3.07
N LEU A 362 -12.96 3.70 -2.44
CA LEU A 362 -14.22 3.93 -1.72
C LEU A 362 -15.43 3.93 -2.64
N VAL A 363 -15.31 4.59 -3.81
CA VAL A 363 -16.34 4.61 -4.86
C VAL A 363 -16.64 3.19 -5.36
N ARG A 364 -15.61 2.38 -5.58
CA ARG A 364 -15.80 0.97 -5.96
C ARG A 364 -16.57 0.21 -4.89
N LEU A 365 -16.19 0.35 -3.62
CA LEU A 365 -16.87 -0.34 -2.52
C LEU A 365 -18.34 0.09 -2.36
N SER A 366 -18.65 1.38 -2.57
CA SER A 366 -20.04 1.83 -2.56
C SER A 366 -20.83 1.28 -3.75
N SER A 367 -20.24 1.26 -4.96
CA SER A 367 -20.83 0.63 -6.15
C SER A 367 -21.10 -0.87 -5.94
N ILE A 368 -20.18 -1.60 -5.30
CA ILE A 368 -20.36 -3.03 -4.97
C ILE A 368 -21.49 -3.21 -3.96
N LYS A 369 -21.54 -2.37 -2.93
CA LYS A 369 -22.63 -2.39 -1.94
C LYS A 369 -23.98 -2.13 -2.62
N PHE A 370 -24.04 -1.15 -3.52
CA PHE A 370 -25.23 -0.87 -4.31
C PHE A 370 -25.66 -2.07 -5.16
N ALA A 371 -24.71 -2.73 -5.86
CA ALA A 371 -24.99 -3.93 -6.63
C ALA A 371 -25.47 -5.10 -5.74
N THR A 372 -24.93 -5.22 -4.53
CA THR A 372 -25.35 -6.21 -3.53
C THR A 372 -26.77 -5.95 -3.03
N ASP A 373 -27.10 -4.69 -2.73
CA ASP A 373 -28.43 -4.30 -2.23
C ASP A 373 -29.52 -4.51 -3.32
N HIS A 374 -29.16 -4.36 -4.59
CA HIS A 374 -30.05 -4.57 -5.74
C HIS A 374 -29.85 -5.93 -6.43
N PHE A 375 -29.12 -6.86 -5.81
CA PHE A 375 -28.78 -8.16 -6.41
C PHE A 375 -30.02 -8.94 -6.86
N LYS A 376 -31.10 -8.88 -6.06
CA LYS A 376 -32.41 -9.50 -6.34
C LYS A 376 -33.15 -8.95 -7.55
N GLU A 377 -32.74 -7.79 -8.07
CA GLU A 377 -33.32 -7.23 -9.28
C GLU A 377 -32.67 -7.76 -10.55
N PHE A 378 -31.44 -8.27 -10.42
CA PHE A 378 -30.71 -8.93 -11.51
C PHE A 378 -31.05 -10.43 -11.59
N ASP A 379 -31.30 -11.06 -10.45
CA ASP A 379 -31.76 -12.44 -10.32
C ASP A 379 -33.26 -12.56 -10.68
N LEU A 380 -33.56 -13.05 -11.88
CA LEU A 380 -34.93 -13.11 -12.41
C LEU A 380 -35.65 -14.39 -12.02
N ASP A 381 -34.91 -15.48 -11.82
CA ASP A 381 -35.46 -16.79 -11.48
C ASP A 381 -35.49 -17.06 -9.96
N GLY A 382 -34.84 -16.21 -9.17
CA GLY A 382 -34.81 -16.24 -7.71
C GLY A 382 -33.86 -17.31 -7.14
N ASN A 383 -32.81 -17.68 -7.87
CA ASN A 383 -31.86 -18.72 -7.47
C ASN A 383 -30.65 -18.18 -6.68
N ASP A 384 -30.65 -16.89 -6.33
CA ASP A 384 -29.58 -16.15 -5.64
C ASP A 384 -28.25 -16.11 -6.43
N VAL A 385 -28.31 -16.27 -7.75
CA VAL A 385 -27.18 -16.21 -8.69
C VAL A 385 -27.60 -15.36 -9.89
N VAL A 386 -26.65 -14.63 -10.49
CA VAL A 386 -26.93 -13.82 -11.68
C VAL A 386 -26.18 -14.42 -12.87
N THR A 387 -26.94 -15.08 -13.74
CA THR A 387 -26.41 -15.78 -14.91
C THR A 387 -26.24 -14.84 -16.11
N PHE A 388 -25.44 -15.27 -17.09
CA PHE A 388 -25.30 -14.55 -18.37
C PHE A 388 -26.65 -14.21 -19.03
N ASP A 389 -27.59 -15.16 -19.05
CA ASP A 389 -28.85 -15.01 -19.78
C ASP A 389 -29.73 -13.91 -19.13
N GLU A 390 -29.74 -13.82 -17.81
CA GLU A 390 -30.52 -12.82 -17.07
C GLU A 390 -29.97 -11.41 -17.28
N ILE A 391 -28.65 -11.25 -17.14
CA ILE A 391 -27.99 -9.96 -17.36
C ILE A 391 -28.06 -9.53 -18.84
N ALA A 392 -27.91 -10.48 -19.78
CA ALA A 392 -28.01 -10.19 -21.21
C ALA A 392 -29.40 -9.66 -21.59
N LEU A 393 -30.46 -10.22 -21.02
CA LEU A 393 -31.83 -9.74 -21.23
C LEU A 393 -32.01 -8.30 -20.74
N LEU A 394 -31.50 -7.97 -19.55
CA LEU A 394 -31.60 -6.62 -18.98
C LEU A 394 -30.88 -5.58 -19.85
N ILE A 395 -29.70 -5.94 -20.38
CA ILE A 395 -28.90 -5.02 -21.21
C ILE A 395 -29.45 -4.91 -22.63
N GLU A 396 -29.85 -6.01 -23.25
CA GLU A 396 -30.43 -5.98 -24.59
C GLU A 396 -31.70 -5.13 -24.58
N GLN A 397 -32.55 -5.29 -23.57
CA GLN A 397 -33.78 -4.51 -23.42
C GLN A 397 -33.52 -3.01 -23.24
N LYS A 398 -32.44 -2.64 -22.55
CA LYS A 398 -32.17 -1.23 -22.20
C LYS A 398 -31.29 -0.50 -23.20
N TYR A 399 -30.20 -1.13 -23.62
CA TYR A 399 -29.16 -0.52 -24.45
C TYR A 399 -29.21 -1.00 -25.91
N GLY A 400 -29.98 -2.05 -26.22
CA GLY A 400 -30.10 -2.60 -27.57
C GLY A 400 -28.80 -3.23 -28.08
N ILE A 401 -27.92 -3.66 -27.17
CA ILE A 401 -26.63 -4.27 -27.51
C ILE A 401 -26.89 -5.74 -27.92
N PRO A 402 -26.34 -6.22 -29.06
CA PRO A 402 -26.48 -7.61 -29.46
C PRO A 402 -25.85 -8.58 -28.46
N VAL A 403 -26.52 -9.69 -28.17
CA VAL A 403 -26.08 -10.74 -27.24
C VAL A 403 -24.65 -11.23 -27.50
N GLN A 404 -24.19 -11.23 -28.75
CA GLN A 404 -22.80 -11.61 -29.10
C GLN A 404 -21.74 -10.67 -28.54
N GLN A 405 -22.03 -9.37 -28.44
CA GLN A 405 -21.12 -8.39 -27.84
C GLN A 405 -21.17 -8.49 -26.32
N ILE A 406 -22.37 -8.66 -25.75
CA ILE A 406 -22.57 -8.89 -24.32
C ILE A 406 -21.78 -10.12 -23.86
N ARG A 407 -21.79 -11.21 -24.64
CA ARG A 407 -20.99 -12.42 -24.36
C ARG A 407 -19.49 -12.15 -24.30
N LYS A 408 -18.95 -11.32 -25.20
CA LYS A 408 -17.54 -10.95 -25.16
C LYS A 408 -17.18 -10.14 -23.91
N PHE A 409 -18.08 -9.27 -23.46
CA PHE A 409 -17.89 -8.50 -22.24
C PHE A 409 -18.00 -9.40 -21.00
N PHE A 410 -18.92 -10.36 -21.01
CA PHE A 410 -19.07 -11.35 -19.95
C PHE A 410 -17.82 -12.22 -19.83
N GLU A 411 -17.34 -12.80 -20.93
CA GLU A 411 -16.11 -13.63 -20.96
C GLU A 411 -14.83 -12.86 -20.56
N GLN A 412 -14.85 -11.52 -20.60
CA GLN A 412 -13.73 -10.70 -20.13
C GLN A 412 -13.73 -10.50 -18.61
N ILE A 413 -14.88 -10.69 -17.95
CA ILE A 413 -15.12 -10.30 -16.55
C ILE A 413 -15.41 -11.51 -15.67
N ASP A 414 -15.98 -12.58 -16.22
CA ASP A 414 -16.08 -13.90 -15.60
C ASP A 414 -14.69 -14.54 -15.51
N VAL A 415 -13.85 -14.02 -14.62
CA VAL A 415 -12.44 -14.40 -14.50
C VAL A 415 -12.31 -15.79 -13.86
N ASP A 416 -13.23 -16.16 -12.96
CA ASP A 416 -13.23 -17.48 -12.33
C ASP A 416 -13.90 -18.57 -13.21
N ASN A 417 -14.45 -18.19 -14.37
CA ASN A 417 -15.21 -19.07 -15.26
C ASN A 417 -16.35 -19.80 -14.53
N SER A 418 -16.91 -19.17 -13.51
CA SER A 418 -18.05 -19.70 -12.76
C SER A 418 -19.28 -19.78 -13.64
N GLY A 419 -19.37 -18.91 -14.66
CA GLY A 419 -20.55 -18.76 -15.52
C GLY A 419 -21.62 -17.83 -14.93
N ASP A 420 -21.32 -17.22 -13.79
CA ASP A 420 -22.19 -16.34 -13.02
C ASP A 420 -21.45 -15.05 -12.65
N LEU A 421 -22.17 -13.98 -12.29
CA LEU A 421 -21.54 -12.70 -11.90
C LEU A 421 -21.75 -12.39 -10.43
N ASN A 422 -20.66 -12.27 -9.70
CA ASN A 422 -20.67 -11.74 -8.33
C ASN A 422 -20.86 -10.21 -8.32
N PRO A 423 -21.24 -9.58 -7.18
CA PRO A 423 -21.51 -8.14 -7.14
C PRO A 423 -20.36 -7.25 -7.61
N ALA A 424 -19.10 -7.65 -7.45
CA ALA A 424 -17.94 -6.90 -7.93
C ALA A 424 -17.78 -7.02 -9.45
N GLU A 425 -18.00 -8.20 -10.01
CA GLU A 425 -18.02 -8.43 -11.46
C GLU A 425 -19.18 -7.69 -12.14
N ILE A 426 -20.34 -7.58 -11.48
CA ILE A 426 -21.47 -6.78 -11.97
C ILE A 426 -21.06 -5.30 -12.11
N VAL A 427 -20.28 -4.76 -11.17
CA VAL A 427 -19.77 -3.39 -11.24
C VAL A 427 -18.81 -3.22 -12.43
N ASP A 428 -17.86 -4.12 -12.61
CA ASP A 428 -16.92 -4.08 -13.73
C ASP A 428 -17.63 -4.20 -15.08
N PHE A 429 -18.62 -5.09 -15.14
CA PHE A 429 -19.42 -5.31 -16.34
C PHE A 429 -20.27 -4.08 -16.68
N ARG A 430 -20.82 -3.41 -15.67
CA ARG A 430 -21.51 -2.14 -15.83
C ARG A 430 -20.58 -1.05 -16.37
N HIS A 431 -19.34 -0.92 -15.87
CA HIS A 431 -18.37 0.05 -16.41
C HIS A 431 -18.02 -0.24 -17.87
N LEU A 432 -17.82 -1.51 -18.24
CA LEU A 432 -17.47 -1.90 -19.61
C LEU A 432 -18.59 -1.58 -20.61
N ILE A 433 -19.83 -1.88 -20.24
CA ILE A 433 -21.02 -1.57 -21.05
C ILE A 433 -21.18 -0.07 -21.24
N ARG A 434 -20.97 0.73 -20.19
CA ARG A 434 -21.07 2.19 -20.30
C ARG A 434 -19.99 2.79 -21.18
N SER A 435 -18.75 2.34 -21.02
CA SER A 435 -17.64 2.76 -21.89
C SER A 435 -17.98 2.49 -23.36
N HIS A 436 -18.51 1.30 -23.66
CA HIS A 436 -18.95 0.93 -25.00
C HIS A 436 -20.10 1.81 -25.53
N VAL A 437 -21.14 2.05 -24.72
CA VAL A 437 -22.27 2.92 -25.09
C VAL A 437 -21.83 4.37 -25.30
N ALA A 438 -20.90 4.87 -24.50
CA ALA A 438 -20.35 6.22 -24.63
C ALA A 438 -19.56 6.39 -25.94
N GLN A 439 -18.71 5.42 -26.29
CA GLN A 439 -17.96 5.42 -27.56
C GLN A 439 -18.88 5.36 -28.78
N HIS A 440 -19.87 4.44 -28.79
CA HIS A 440 -20.80 4.32 -29.91
C HIS A 440 -21.80 5.47 -30.06
N ARG A 441 -22.03 6.26 -29.00
CA ARG A 441 -22.80 7.52 -29.11
C ARG A 441 -22.03 8.64 -29.81
N GLN A 442 -20.69 8.62 -29.77
CA GLN A 442 -19.87 9.62 -30.48
C GLN A 442 -19.75 9.34 -31.99
N ASP A 443 -19.97 8.10 -32.43
CA ASP A 443 -19.89 7.69 -33.84
C ASP A 443 -21.16 7.91 -34.67
N LYS A 444 -22.26 8.41 -34.07
CA LYS A 444 -23.52 8.63 -34.80
C LYS A 444 -23.62 10.09 -35.27
N PRO A 445 -23.54 10.39 -36.59
CA PRO A 445 -23.72 11.76 -37.07
C PRO A 445 -25.15 12.21 -36.79
N THR A 446 -25.27 13.30 -36.05
CA THR A 446 -26.52 14.04 -35.85
C THR A 446 -27.01 14.50 -37.22
N THR A 447 -28.19 14.04 -37.66
CA THR A 447 -28.84 14.63 -38.84
C THR A 447 -30.35 14.75 -38.61
N SER A 448 -30.74 16.01 -38.46
CA SER A 448 -31.99 16.65 -38.89
C SER A 448 -33.26 16.48 -38.05
N THR A 449 -33.41 17.44 -37.13
CA THR A 449 -34.70 18.00 -36.68
C THR A 449 -35.53 18.45 -37.89
N VAL A 450 -36.69 17.80 -38.07
CA VAL A 450 -37.76 18.31 -38.94
C VAL A 450 -38.45 19.46 -38.20
N LYS A 451 -38.34 20.68 -38.75
CA LYS A 451 -39.14 21.84 -38.34
C LYS A 451 -40.60 21.60 -38.74
N THR A 452 -41.48 21.39 -37.77
CA THR A 452 -42.94 21.45 -37.99
C THR A 452 -43.45 22.81 -37.54
N THR A 453 -43.80 23.65 -38.51
CA THR A 453 -44.52 24.91 -38.32
C THR A 453 -46.00 24.60 -38.00
N ILE A 454 -46.49 25.07 -36.85
CA ILE A 454 -47.92 24.97 -36.48
C ILE A 454 -48.59 26.32 -36.74
N THR A 455 -49.58 26.33 -37.64
CA THR A 455 -50.47 27.46 -37.92
C THR A 455 -51.75 27.30 -37.09
N THR A 456 -52.04 28.27 -36.23
CA THR A 456 -53.26 28.36 -35.41
C THR A 456 -54.45 28.87 -36.23
N THR A 457 -55.60 28.20 -36.13
CA THR A 457 -56.91 28.75 -36.56
C THR A 457 -57.96 28.44 -35.48
N THR A 458 -58.68 29.48 -35.05
CA THR A 458 -59.67 29.50 -33.96
C THR A 458 -61.09 29.67 -34.49
N THR A 459 -62.10 28.91 -34.03
CA THR A 459 -63.53 29.31 -33.82
C THR A 459 -64.39 28.15 -33.24
N PRO A 460 -65.63 28.34 -32.69
CA PRO A 460 -65.95 28.03 -31.28
C PRO A 460 -67.25 27.20 -31.00
N GLU A 461 -67.54 26.98 -29.70
CA GLU A 461 -68.88 26.93 -29.04
C GLU A 461 -69.66 25.57 -28.82
N ALA A 462 -69.60 25.05 -27.57
CA ALA A 462 -70.65 24.58 -26.61
C ALA A 462 -71.88 23.67 -27.00
N PRO A 463 -72.64 23.03 -26.05
CA PRO A 463 -72.35 22.50 -24.69
C PRO A 463 -73.00 21.08 -24.44
N PRO A 464 -73.48 20.66 -23.22
CA PRO A 464 -73.06 19.42 -22.56
C PRO A 464 -74.10 18.27 -22.54
N THR A 465 -73.66 17.02 -22.33
CA THR A 465 -74.60 15.92 -22.00
C THR A 465 -74.02 14.96 -20.95
N THR A 466 -74.74 14.86 -19.83
CA THR A 466 -74.59 13.85 -18.77
C THR A 466 -75.21 12.53 -19.23
N THR A 467 -74.54 11.39 -19.06
CA THR A 467 -75.19 10.06 -18.95
C THR A 467 -74.34 9.11 -18.09
N THR A 468 -75.00 8.57 -17.08
CA THR A 468 -74.58 7.55 -16.11
C THR A 468 -74.57 6.15 -16.75
N ILE A 469 -73.65 5.25 -16.34
CA ILE A 469 -73.92 3.86 -15.83
C ILE A 469 -72.66 2.95 -15.89
N ALA A 470 -72.47 2.24 -14.77
CA ALA A 470 -71.82 0.93 -14.51
C ALA A 470 -70.29 0.72 -14.57
N THR A 471 -69.74 0.63 -13.36
CA THR A 471 -68.86 -0.40 -12.78
C THR A 471 -68.27 -1.49 -13.69
N THR A 472 -66.95 -1.70 -13.64
CA THR A 472 -66.33 -3.00 -13.30
C THR A 472 -64.87 -2.78 -12.86
N THR A 473 -64.53 -3.33 -11.70
CA THR A 473 -63.19 -3.41 -11.11
C THR A 473 -62.25 -4.28 -11.96
N ALA A 474 -61.05 -3.77 -12.25
CA ALA A 474 -59.88 -4.60 -12.52
C ALA A 474 -58.65 -3.96 -11.88
N ILE A 475 -58.25 -4.50 -10.73
CA ILE A 475 -56.93 -4.26 -10.15
C ILE A 475 -55.93 -5.01 -11.04
N ARG A 476 -55.06 -4.26 -11.73
CA ARG A 476 -53.86 -4.82 -12.33
C ARG A 476 -52.67 -4.08 -11.73
N THR A 477 -52.04 -4.75 -10.77
CA THR A 477 -50.80 -4.35 -10.10
C THR A 477 -49.70 -4.20 -11.15
N THR A 478 -49.18 -2.99 -11.30
CA THR A 478 -48.03 -2.70 -12.18
C THR A 478 -46.75 -2.91 -11.41
N THR A 479 -46.14 -4.09 -11.54
CA THR A 479 -44.80 -4.44 -11.03
C THR A 479 -43.65 -4.03 -11.98
N GLY A 480 -43.95 -3.40 -13.12
CA GLY A 480 -42.96 -3.08 -14.16
C GLY A 480 -42.33 -1.68 -14.10
N LYS A 481 -42.43 -0.94 -12.98
CA LYS A 481 -41.92 0.45 -12.91
C LYS A 481 -40.61 0.63 -12.14
N ILE A 482 -40.19 -0.34 -11.33
CA ILE A 482 -39.07 -0.15 -10.38
C ILE A 482 -37.74 -0.69 -10.93
N ALA A 483 -37.75 -1.84 -11.62
CA ALA A 483 -36.54 -2.41 -12.24
C ALA A 483 -35.89 -1.50 -13.32
N ASN A 484 -36.61 -0.50 -13.83
CA ASN A 484 -36.06 0.48 -14.77
C ASN A 484 -35.17 1.55 -14.08
N ASP A 485 -35.38 1.79 -12.78
CA ASP A 485 -34.68 2.83 -12.01
C ASP A 485 -33.26 2.38 -11.62
N VAL A 486 -33.02 1.08 -11.38
CA VAL A 486 -31.70 0.54 -11.00
C VAL A 486 -30.65 0.66 -12.11
N ILE A 487 -31.08 0.78 -13.36
CA ILE A 487 -30.16 0.80 -14.51
C ILE A 487 -30.03 2.21 -15.12
N ALA A 488 -30.79 3.25 -14.73
CA ALA A 488 -30.53 4.63 -15.18
C ALA A 488 -31.15 5.74 -14.33
N GLN A 489 -30.33 6.75 -14.00
CA GLN A 489 -30.73 8.16 -14.07
C GLN A 489 -29.65 9.00 -14.79
N ASP A 490 -30.01 9.70 -15.86
CA ASP A 490 -29.22 10.86 -16.31
C ASP A 490 -30.08 11.93 -17.00
N ILE A 491 -29.53 13.14 -17.06
CA ILE A 491 -30.13 14.47 -16.81
C ILE A 491 -31.07 15.06 -17.90
N ALA A 492 -32.02 15.87 -17.40
CA ALA A 492 -33.16 16.58 -18.01
C ALA A 492 -32.87 17.80 -18.94
N PRO A 493 -33.90 18.58 -19.32
CA PRO A 493 -33.80 20.03 -19.08
C PRO A 493 -35.04 20.69 -18.44
N PHE A 494 -34.75 21.54 -17.45
CA PHE A 494 -35.34 22.85 -17.07
C PHE A 494 -36.86 23.17 -17.10
N SER A 495 -37.26 23.76 -15.95
CA SER A 495 -38.20 24.88 -15.74
C SER A 495 -39.72 24.66 -15.83
N THR A 496 -40.41 24.72 -14.69
CA THR A 496 -41.14 25.94 -14.25
C THR A 496 -41.58 25.82 -12.78
N ALA A 497 -41.55 26.95 -12.08
CA ALA A 497 -42.00 27.12 -10.71
C ALA A 497 -43.50 26.83 -10.53
N GLU A 498 -43.88 26.29 -9.38
CA GLU A 498 -45.10 26.70 -8.69
C GLU A 498 -45.00 26.41 -7.18
N ALA A 499 -45.29 27.45 -6.40
CA ALA A 499 -45.49 27.39 -4.96
C ALA A 499 -46.79 26.61 -4.64
N THR A 500 -46.94 26.04 -3.44
CA THR A 500 -47.77 26.58 -2.33
C THR A 500 -47.87 25.58 -1.17
N THR A 501 -47.68 26.10 0.05
CA THR A 501 -48.27 25.76 1.37
C THR A 501 -48.23 24.35 1.99
N THR A 502 -47.64 24.39 3.18
CA THR A 502 -47.70 23.54 4.39
C THR A 502 -49.08 22.97 4.74
N THR A 503 -49.12 21.74 5.25
CA THR A 503 -49.91 21.38 6.45
C THR A 503 -49.21 20.25 7.20
N THR A 504 -48.90 20.52 8.47
CA THR A 504 -48.29 19.62 9.45
C THR A 504 -49.40 18.85 10.16
N THR A 505 -49.23 17.54 10.35
CA THR A 505 -49.94 16.80 11.40
C THR A 505 -49.03 15.73 11.99
N THR A 506 -48.54 16.02 13.19
CA THR A 506 -47.85 15.09 14.09
C THR A 506 -48.85 14.23 14.86
N THR A 507 -48.62 12.91 14.91
CA THR A 507 -49.20 12.05 15.95
C THR A 507 -48.17 11.03 16.41
N THR A 508 -47.80 11.13 17.69
CA THR A 508 -46.91 10.25 18.44
C THR A 508 -47.73 9.13 19.10
N THR A 509 -47.32 7.87 18.96
CA THR A 509 -47.69 6.79 19.88
C THR A 509 -46.59 5.72 19.96
N VAL A 510 -46.15 5.42 21.19
CA VAL A 510 -45.24 4.31 21.58
C VAL A 510 -46.05 3.29 22.44
N PRO A 511 -45.52 2.10 22.82
CA PRO A 511 -45.79 0.79 22.24
C PRO A 511 -46.56 -0.14 23.21
N PRO A 512 -46.77 -1.42 22.85
CA PRO A 512 -46.83 -2.47 23.86
C PRO A 512 -45.73 -3.53 23.70
N THR A 513 -45.14 -3.85 24.85
CA THR A 513 -44.30 -4.99 25.19
C THR A 513 -44.96 -6.35 24.94
N THR A 514 -44.18 -7.32 24.44
CA THR A 514 -44.47 -8.75 24.59
C THR A 514 -43.21 -9.57 24.87
N THR A 515 -43.21 -10.23 26.01
CA THR A 515 -42.30 -11.28 26.48
C THR A 515 -42.47 -12.56 25.65
N THR A 516 -41.40 -13.29 25.29
CA THR A 516 -41.36 -14.77 25.20
C THR A 516 -39.93 -15.32 25.11
N THR A 517 -39.54 -15.99 26.20
CA THR A 517 -38.89 -17.32 26.32
C THR A 517 -37.66 -17.70 25.46
N ILE A 518 -36.54 -17.82 26.17
CA ILE A 518 -35.30 -18.49 25.78
C ILE A 518 -35.51 -20.01 25.82
N THR A 519 -35.18 -20.72 24.73
CA THR A 519 -35.00 -22.18 24.75
C THR A 519 -33.57 -22.48 24.29
N THR A 520 -32.75 -22.93 25.23
CA THR A 520 -31.40 -23.47 25.03
C THR A 520 -31.47 -24.94 24.67
N THR A 521 -30.85 -25.34 23.56
CA THR A 521 -30.67 -26.76 23.21
C THR A 521 -29.19 -27.09 23.06
N THR A 522 -28.67 -27.78 24.06
CA THR A 522 -27.32 -28.36 24.12
C THR A 522 -27.27 -29.60 23.22
N LYS A 523 -26.30 -29.70 22.30
CA LYS A 523 -25.95 -30.97 21.64
C LYS A 523 -24.51 -31.35 21.92
N GLN A 524 -24.37 -32.48 22.60
CA GLN A 524 -23.11 -33.15 22.92
C GLN A 524 -22.53 -33.88 21.70
N ARG A 525 -21.20 -33.84 21.68
CA ARG A 525 -20.24 -34.52 20.79
C ARG A 525 -20.17 -36.02 21.07
N PRO A 526 -19.83 -36.85 20.05
CA PRO A 526 -19.02 -38.04 20.31
C PRO A 526 -17.77 -38.13 19.42
N ARG A 527 -16.67 -38.58 20.01
CA ARG A 527 -15.45 -39.13 19.37
C ARG A 527 -14.92 -40.22 20.32
N PRO A 528 -13.98 -41.12 19.94
CA PRO A 528 -13.55 -41.53 18.60
C PRO A 528 -13.51 -43.09 18.46
N LYS A 529 -13.21 -43.59 17.25
CA LYS A 529 -12.61 -44.93 17.07
C LYS A 529 -11.31 -44.80 16.28
N SER A 530 -10.28 -45.45 16.81
CA SER A 530 -8.92 -45.63 16.31
C SER A 530 -8.89 -46.43 15.01
N HIS A 531 -7.85 -46.25 14.19
CA HIS A 531 -7.04 -47.29 13.51
C HIS A 531 -5.86 -46.61 12.77
N ALA A 532 -4.67 -47.20 12.86
CA ALA A 532 -3.43 -46.89 12.15
C ALA A 532 -2.67 -48.23 11.94
N PRO A 533 -1.57 -48.32 11.16
CA PRO A 533 -1.15 -47.56 9.96
C PRO A 533 -0.82 -48.50 8.76
N SER A 534 -0.58 -47.94 7.57
CA SER A 534 0.15 -48.65 6.50
C SER A 534 1.07 -47.72 5.71
N ARG A 535 2.09 -48.34 5.12
CA ARG A 535 3.43 -47.84 4.82
C ARG A 535 3.58 -47.50 3.32
N THR A 536 4.29 -46.39 3.04
CA THR A 536 5.20 -46.11 1.89
C THR A 536 4.77 -46.42 0.45
N THR A 537 4.87 -45.41 -0.44
CA THR A 537 5.72 -45.41 -1.65
C THR A 537 5.84 -44.01 -2.29
N LYS A 538 7.08 -43.64 -2.66
CA LYS A 538 7.46 -42.48 -3.51
C LYS A 538 7.38 -42.87 -4.99
N PRO A 539 7.06 -41.95 -5.91
CA PRO A 539 7.53 -42.02 -7.30
C PRO A 539 8.24 -40.72 -7.77
N PRO A 540 8.89 -40.71 -8.96
CA PRO A 540 10.22 -40.13 -9.15
C PRO A 540 10.26 -38.74 -9.81
N THR A 541 11.42 -38.11 -9.64
CA THR A 541 11.90 -36.87 -10.25
C THR A 541 11.90 -36.92 -11.78
N GLN A 542 11.26 -35.95 -12.43
CA GLN A 542 11.51 -35.58 -13.83
C GLN A 542 12.16 -34.21 -13.88
N ARG A 543 13.24 -34.12 -14.67
CA ARG A 543 14.06 -32.94 -14.90
C ARG A 543 13.47 -32.22 -16.12
N SER A 544 12.89 -31.05 -15.94
CA SER A 544 12.46 -30.16 -17.04
C SER A 544 13.43 -28.98 -17.14
N GLU A 545 14.19 -28.93 -18.23
CA GLU A 545 14.89 -27.73 -18.70
C GLU A 545 13.85 -26.63 -18.94
N ILE A 546 13.98 -25.49 -18.25
CA ILE A 546 13.20 -24.28 -18.53
C ILE A 546 14.09 -23.34 -19.33
N VAL A 547 13.61 -23.02 -20.53
CA VAL A 547 14.14 -22.02 -21.45
C VAL A 547 13.93 -20.64 -20.82
N ALA A 548 15.01 -19.87 -20.66
CA ALA A 548 14.93 -18.47 -20.26
C ALA A 548 14.28 -17.66 -21.39
N GLU A 549 13.10 -17.09 -21.15
CA GLU A 549 12.53 -16.06 -22.00
C GLU A 549 13.17 -14.70 -21.63
N GLU A 550 13.88 -14.12 -22.60
CA GLU A 550 14.51 -12.80 -22.48
C GLU A 550 13.46 -11.69 -22.36
N VAL A 551 13.63 -10.82 -21.36
CA VAL A 551 12.84 -9.58 -21.20
C VAL A 551 13.14 -8.63 -22.38
N ILE A 552 12.08 -8.16 -23.05
CA ILE A 552 12.14 -7.20 -24.16
C ILE A 552 12.18 -5.78 -23.59
N TYR A 553 13.20 -5.00 -23.95
CA TYR A 553 13.35 -3.60 -23.53
C TYR A 553 12.78 -2.63 -24.58
N GLU A 554 11.98 -1.66 -24.15
CA GLU A 554 11.42 -0.58 -24.98
C GLU A 554 12.05 0.78 -24.64
N ASP A 555 12.07 1.72 -25.58
CA ASP A 555 12.58 3.09 -25.37
C ASP A 555 11.56 4.04 -24.70
N GLU A 556 11.97 5.29 -24.45
CA GLU A 556 11.14 6.35 -23.83
C GLU A 556 9.82 6.67 -24.57
N ASN A 557 9.61 6.08 -25.74
CA ASN A 557 8.38 6.17 -26.53
C ASN A 557 7.67 4.82 -26.75
N GLY A 558 8.10 3.74 -26.09
CA GLY A 558 7.45 2.43 -26.11
C GLY A 558 7.74 1.58 -27.36
N ASN A 559 8.90 1.74 -28.02
CA ASN A 559 9.31 0.87 -29.14
C ASN A 559 10.39 -0.14 -28.74
N PRO A 560 10.34 -1.40 -29.21
CA PRO A 560 11.30 -2.45 -28.84
C PRO A 560 12.70 -2.20 -29.40
N MET A 561 13.70 -2.17 -28.51
CA MET A 561 15.10 -1.87 -28.85
C MET A 561 15.89 -3.06 -29.40
N SER A 562 16.59 -2.83 -30.51
CA SER A 562 17.49 -3.79 -31.19
C SER A 562 18.81 -4.01 -30.45
N THR A 563 19.35 -5.24 -30.50
CA THR A 563 20.60 -5.67 -29.82
C THR A 563 21.85 -4.87 -30.21
N LYS A 564 21.84 -4.15 -31.34
CA LYS A 564 22.93 -3.25 -31.75
C LYS A 564 22.80 -1.83 -31.18
N GLN A 565 21.61 -1.36 -30.84
CA GLN A 565 21.40 -0.06 -30.18
C GLN A 565 21.73 -0.12 -28.68
N ARG A 566 21.59 -1.31 -28.06
CA ARG A 566 21.98 -1.58 -26.65
C ARG A 566 23.48 -1.35 -26.34
N LYS A 567 24.36 -1.24 -27.35
CA LYS A 567 25.81 -1.04 -27.16
C LYS A 567 26.29 0.40 -27.38
N SER A 568 25.43 1.34 -27.76
CA SER A 568 25.86 2.70 -28.14
C SER A 568 25.30 3.84 -27.30
N VAL A 569 24.52 3.57 -26.26
CA VAL A 569 24.06 4.60 -25.32
C VAL A 569 24.82 4.42 -24.00
N LYS A 570 25.72 5.36 -23.71
CA LYS A 570 26.27 5.55 -22.37
C LYS A 570 25.24 6.36 -21.59
N SER A 571 24.43 5.70 -20.79
CA SER A 571 23.62 6.28 -19.73
C SER A 571 23.70 5.37 -18.51
N ASP A 572 23.88 5.98 -17.35
CA ASP A 572 24.27 5.39 -16.07
C ASP A 572 23.19 4.49 -15.46
N ASP A 573 22.97 3.32 -16.05
CA ASP A 573 22.16 2.25 -15.48
C ASP A 573 23.03 1.30 -14.66
N VAL A 574 23.02 1.47 -13.34
CA VAL A 574 23.69 0.57 -12.39
C VAL A 574 22.87 -0.71 -12.29
N SER A 575 23.32 -1.77 -12.97
CA SER A 575 22.90 -3.15 -12.71
C SER A 575 23.18 -3.50 -11.24
N TYR A 576 22.34 -4.31 -10.60
CA TYR A 576 22.53 -4.87 -9.25
C TYR A 576 23.91 -5.57 -9.05
N GLU A 577 24.65 -5.82 -10.13
CA GLU A 577 26.00 -6.39 -10.15
C GLU A 577 27.11 -5.36 -9.92
N GLU A 578 26.88 -4.06 -10.17
CA GLU A 578 27.83 -2.96 -9.87
C GLU A 578 27.73 -2.46 -8.42
N VAL A 579 26.77 -2.97 -7.63
CA VAL A 579 26.47 -2.54 -6.24
C VAL A 579 27.41 -3.18 -5.19
N ILE A 580 28.39 -3.99 -5.61
CA ILE A 580 29.12 -4.92 -4.72
C ILE A 580 30.59 -4.53 -4.44
N GLU A 581 31.18 -3.57 -5.15
CA GLU A 581 32.53 -3.07 -4.81
C GLU A 581 32.46 -1.81 -3.95
N TYR A 582 33.42 -1.69 -3.01
CA TYR A 582 33.60 -0.59 -2.03
C TYR A 582 32.85 -0.70 -0.71
N VAL A 583 33.11 -1.77 0.07
CA VAL A 583 33.49 -1.65 1.50
C VAL A 583 34.30 -2.90 1.87
N ASP A 584 35.54 -2.98 1.40
CA ASP A 584 36.62 -3.82 1.94
C ASP A 584 37.89 -3.54 1.12
N GLU A 585 38.54 -2.38 1.32
CA GLU A 585 39.98 -2.24 1.06
C GLU A 585 40.64 -1.40 2.17
N ASN A 586 41.26 -2.14 3.10
CA ASN A 586 42.24 -1.79 4.14
C ASN A 586 41.79 -1.06 5.41
#